data_AF-A0A946U3Q1-F1
#
_entry.id   AF-A0A946U3Q1-F1
#
_cell.length_a   1.000
_cell.length_b   1.000
_cell.length_c   1.000
_cell.angle_alpha   90.00
_cell.angle_beta   90.00
_cell.angle_gamma   90.00
#
_symmetry.space_group_name_H-M   'P 1'
#
loop_
_entity.id
_entity.type
_entity.pdbx_description
1 polymer ?
#
loop_
_entity_poly.entity_id
_entity_poly.type
_entity_poly.pdbx_seq_one_letter_code
_entity_poly.pdbx_strand_id
1 'polypeptide(L)'
;MMISKTIRDEQYSEELKCANPHRLKQWEIRRYHEAVDAHRLELSRKSGRAIEWRKAEQDFHISKYNDKAESWRADFCSLICPKRSTCLMAYALAPMPEQATRCAA
;
A
#
# COMPACT_ATOMS: atom_id res chain seq x y z
N MET A 1 33.23 20.04 14.22
CA MET A 1 32.66 19.84 12.87
C MET A 1 31.32 19.11 13.00
N MET A 2 30.19 19.83 12.94
CA MET A 2 28.83 19.27 13.10
C MET A 2 27.93 19.55 11.88
N ILE A 3 28.51 19.79 10.69
CA ILE A 3 27.76 20.23 9.50
C ILE A 3 27.29 19.04 8.65
N SER A 4 27.85 17.84 8.84
CA SER A 4 27.61 16.68 7.94
C SER A 4 26.32 15.89 8.20
N LYS A 5 25.67 16.05 9.37
CA LYS A 5 24.39 15.36 9.63
C LYS A 5 23.22 16.10 8.99
N THR A 6 23.17 17.42 9.16
CA THR A 6 22.07 18.28 8.70
C THR A 6 21.89 18.27 7.18
N ILE A 7 22.99 18.32 6.41
CA ILE A 7 22.94 18.28 4.94
C ILE A 7 22.40 16.95 4.41
N ARG A 8 22.70 15.85 5.12
CA ARG A 8 22.25 14.51 4.74
C ARG A 8 20.74 14.36 4.96
N ASP A 9 20.21 14.89 6.06
CA ASP A 9 18.78 14.86 6.36
C ASP A 9 17.96 15.79 5.44
N GLU A 10 18.51 16.94 5.05
CA GLU A 10 17.84 17.88 4.11
C GLU A 10 17.81 17.37 2.66
N GLN A 11 18.90 16.77 2.15
CA GLN A 11 18.89 16.14 0.83
C GLN A 11 18.03 14.87 0.79
N TYR A 12 18.01 14.09 1.88
CA TYR A 12 17.15 12.92 2.01
C TYR A 12 15.67 13.31 1.97
N SER A 13 15.32 14.43 2.61
CA SER A 13 13.97 14.98 2.57
C SER A 13 13.54 15.34 1.14
N GLU A 14 14.38 16.00 0.34
CA GLU A 14 14.03 16.39 -1.03
C GLU A 14 13.82 15.21 -1.98
N GLU A 15 14.67 14.19 -1.93
CA GLU A 15 14.52 13.00 -2.78
C GLU A 15 13.27 12.17 -2.40
N LEU A 16 12.85 12.21 -1.13
CA LEU A 16 11.65 11.50 -0.63
C LEU A 16 10.34 12.28 -0.79
N LYS A 17 10.38 13.58 -1.17
CA LYS A 17 9.18 14.42 -1.35
C LYS A 17 8.15 13.83 -2.31
N CYS A 18 8.59 13.05 -3.29
CA CYS A 18 7.67 12.40 -4.24
C CYS A 18 6.84 11.29 -3.57
N ALA A 19 7.36 10.63 -2.53
CA ALA A 19 6.69 9.56 -1.82
C ALA A 19 5.83 10.11 -0.69
N ASN A 20 4.55 10.40 -1.00
CA ASN A 20 3.58 10.79 0.00
C ASN A 20 2.88 9.54 0.60
N PRO A 21 3.08 9.20 1.89
CA PRO A 21 2.52 8.00 2.51
C PRO A 21 0.98 7.98 2.52
N HIS A 22 0.35 9.14 2.67
CA HIS A 22 -1.11 9.24 2.65
C HIS A 22 -1.67 8.91 1.25
N ARG A 23 -1.03 9.40 0.19
CA ARG A 23 -1.42 9.09 -1.20
C ARG A 23 -1.21 7.61 -1.52
N LEU A 24 -0.14 7.00 -1.02
CA LEU A 24 0.07 5.56 -1.18
C LEU A 24 -1.03 4.78 -0.47
N LYS A 25 -1.37 5.13 0.77
CA LYS A 25 -2.41 4.40 1.51
C LYS A 25 -3.76 4.46 0.80
N GLN A 26 -4.13 5.64 0.29
CA GLN A 26 -5.33 5.79 -0.54
C GLN A 26 -5.28 4.96 -1.82
N TRP A 27 -4.11 4.87 -2.45
CA TRP A 27 -3.89 4.02 -3.61
C TRP A 27 -4.07 2.53 -3.27
N GLU A 28 -3.43 2.04 -2.21
CA GLU A 28 -3.55 0.66 -1.75
C GLU A 28 -4.99 0.30 -1.40
N ILE A 29 -5.73 1.17 -0.70
CA ILE A 29 -7.14 0.96 -0.37
C ILE A 29 -7.97 0.81 -1.66
N ARG A 30 -7.74 1.67 -2.65
CA ARG A 30 -8.45 1.59 -3.94
C ARG A 30 -8.14 0.27 -4.64
N ARG A 31 -6.85 -0.09 -4.76
CA ARG A 31 -6.42 -1.33 -5.39
C ARG A 31 -6.93 -2.57 -4.67
N TYR A 32 -7.01 -2.51 -3.35
CA TYR A 32 -7.59 -3.55 -2.52
C TYR A 32 -9.06 -3.77 -2.84
N HIS A 33 -9.89 -2.72 -2.84
CA HIS A 33 -11.31 -2.85 -3.18
C HIS A 33 -11.51 -3.39 -4.61
N GLU A 34 -10.77 -2.85 -5.60
CA GLU A 34 -10.81 -3.34 -6.99
C GLU A 34 -10.47 -4.84 -7.08
N ALA A 35 -9.46 -5.29 -6.33
CA ALA A 35 -9.03 -6.68 -6.35
C ALA A 35 -10.01 -7.61 -5.62
N VAL A 36 -10.60 -7.17 -4.51
CA VAL A 36 -11.66 -7.91 -3.81
C VAL A 36 -12.89 -8.04 -4.71
N ASP A 37 -13.28 -6.98 -5.43
CA ASP A 37 -14.40 -7.03 -6.37
C ASP A 37 -14.12 -7.99 -7.54
N ALA A 38 -12.92 -7.94 -8.12
CA ALA A 38 -12.52 -8.88 -9.17
C ALA A 38 -12.54 -10.34 -8.67
N HIS A 39 -12.01 -10.57 -7.47
CA HIS A 39 -12.00 -11.89 -6.83
C HIS A 39 -13.41 -12.40 -6.50
N ARG A 40 -14.28 -11.50 -6.01
CA ARG A 40 -15.71 -11.80 -5.79
C ARG A 40 -16.39 -12.24 -7.07
N LEU A 41 -16.18 -11.53 -8.19
CA LEU A 41 -16.73 -11.90 -9.49
C LEU A 41 -16.21 -13.26 -9.96
N GLU A 42 -14.93 -13.55 -9.74
CA GLU A 42 -14.34 -14.86 -10.04
C GLU A 42 -14.98 -15.99 -9.22
N LEU A 43 -15.10 -15.81 -7.90
CA LEU A 43 -15.75 -16.77 -7.01
C LEU A 43 -17.23 -16.96 -7.37
N SER A 44 -17.93 -15.89 -7.73
CA SER A 44 -19.32 -15.98 -8.17
C SER A 44 -19.48 -16.77 -9.46
N ARG A 45 -18.59 -16.57 -10.43
CA ARG A 45 -18.57 -17.36 -11.68
C ARG A 45 -18.27 -18.82 -11.41
N LYS A 46 -17.31 -19.12 -10.53
CA LYS A 46 -16.92 -20.50 -10.17
C LYS A 46 -18.00 -21.25 -9.40
N SER A 47 -18.70 -20.57 -8.49
CA SER A 47 -19.72 -21.17 -7.63
C SER A 47 -21.13 -21.16 -8.23
N GLY A 48 -21.34 -20.44 -9.34
CA GLY A 48 -22.66 -20.27 -9.95
C GLY A 48 -23.64 -19.45 -9.11
N ARG A 49 -23.17 -18.71 -8.09
CA ARG A 49 -24.00 -17.91 -7.18
C ARG A 49 -23.37 -16.57 -6.84
N ALA A 50 -24.19 -15.62 -6.41
CA ALA A 50 -23.70 -14.36 -5.87
C ALA A 50 -22.93 -14.59 -4.56
N ILE A 51 -21.71 -14.05 -4.49
CA ILE A 51 -20.87 -14.09 -3.29
C ILE A 51 -20.91 -12.72 -2.64
N GLU A 52 -21.14 -12.69 -1.32
CA GLU A 52 -21.12 -11.46 -0.54
C GLU A 52 -19.71 -10.88 -0.51
N TRP A 53 -19.62 -9.54 -0.57
CA TRP A 53 -18.34 -8.85 -0.61
C TRP A 53 -17.46 -9.18 0.61
N ARG A 54 -18.03 -9.22 1.81
CA ARG A 54 -17.30 -9.57 3.05
C ARG A 54 -16.66 -10.97 3.01
N LYS A 55 -17.32 -11.94 2.38
CA LYS A 55 -16.77 -13.31 2.24
C LYS A 55 -15.64 -13.34 1.23
N ALA A 56 -15.79 -12.65 0.10
CA ALA A 56 -14.74 -12.52 -0.89
C ALA A 56 -13.54 -11.74 -0.35
N GLU A 57 -13.78 -10.71 0.47
CA GLU A 57 -12.75 -9.94 1.15
C GLU A 57 -11.93 -10.82 2.08
N GLN A 58 -12.59 -11.58 2.96
CA GLN A 58 -11.91 -12.46 3.90
C GLN A 58 -11.05 -13.51 3.18
N ASP A 59 -11.57 -14.12 2.11
CA ASP A 59 -10.83 -15.08 1.29
C ASP A 59 -9.64 -14.43 0.57
N PHE A 60 -9.81 -13.24 0.00
CA PHE A 60 -8.75 -12.49 -0.66
C PHE A 60 -7.66 -12.06 0.32
N HIS A 61 -8.05 -11.59 1.51
CA HIS A 61 -7.12 -11.12 2.54
C HIS A 61 -6.17 -12.23 2.99
N ILE A 62 -6.69 -13.43 3.21
CA ILE A 62 -5.92 -14.59 3.65
C ILE A 62 -4.98 -15.10 2.54
N SER A 63 -5.42 -15.09 1.29
CA SER A 63 -4.74 -15.82 0.21
C SER A 63 -3.90 -14.98 -0.74
N LYS A 64 -4.22 -13.68 -0.91
CA LYS A 64 -3.71 -12.86 -2.03
C LYS A 64 -3.23 -11.47 -1.63
N TYR A 65 -3.58 -10.96 -0.44
CA TYR A 65 -3.31 -9.56 -0.09
C TYR A 65 -1.82 -9.23 -0.04
N ASN A 66 -1.00 -10.03 0.66
CA ASN A 66 0.42 -9.72 0.84
C ASN A 66 1.17 -9.65 -0.49
N ASP A 67 0.93 -10.62 -1.38
CA ASP A 67 1.54 -10.67 -2.72
C ASP A 67 1.16 -9.46 -3.57
N LYS A 68 -0.09 -9.01 -3.45
CA LYS A 68 -0.60 -7.86 -4.21
C LYS A 68 -0.17 -6.52 -3.62
N ALA A 69 -0.13 -6.40 -2.31
CA ALA A 69 0.20 -5.16 -1.62
C ALA A 69 1.62 -4.68 -1.97
N GLU A 70 2.60 -5.58 -2.09
CA GLU A 70 3.94 -5.22 -2.54
C GLU A 70 3.95 -4.71 -4.00
N SER A 71 3.24 -5.41 -4.89
CA SER A 71 3.09 -4.98 -6.29
C SER A 71 2.44 -3.61 -6.39
N TRP A 72 1.39 -3.33 -5.63
CA TRP A 72 0.70 -2.05 -5.69
C TRP A 72 1.55 -0.88 -5.21
N ARG A 73 2.39 -1.10 -4.19
CA ARG A 73 3.38 -0.11 -3.73
C ARG A 73 4.43 0.16 -4.78
N ALA A 74 4.91 -0.89 -5.44
CA ALA A 74 5.85 -0.78 -6.56
C ALA A 74 5.25 0.01 -7.74
N ASP A 75 4.00 -0.28 -8.11
CA ASP A 75 3.28 0.42 -9.18
C ASP A 75 3.11 1.90 -8.84
N PHE A 76 2.66 2.21 -7.62
CA PHE A 76 2.53 3.60 -7.16
C PHE A 76 3.86 4.35 -7.25
N CYS A 77 4.94 3.75 -6.75
CA CYS A 77 6.25 4.37 -6.80
C CYS A 77 6.76 4.60 -8.22
N SER A 78 6.42 3.72 -9.15
CA SER A 78 6.79 3.86 -10.57
C SER A 78 6.00 4.97 -11.27
N LEU A 79 4.81 5.32 -10.76
CA LEU A 79 3.97 6.39 -11.31
C LEU A 79 4.31 7.78 -10.75
N ILE A 80 4.82 7.86 -9.52
CA ILE A 80 4.94 9.13 -8.80
C ILE A 80 6.40 9.59 -8.68
N CYS A 81 7.37 8.66 -8.66
CA CYS A 81 8.76 8.98 -8.43
C CYS A 81 9.63 8.55 -9.63
N PRO A 82 10.59 9.38 -10.06
CA PRO A 82 11.55 8.98 -11.09
C PRO A 82 12.46 7.83 -10.63
N LYS A 83 12.70 7.72 -9.32
CA LYS A 83 13.44 6.61 -8.69
C LYS A 83 12.50 5.78 -7.82
N ARG A 84 12.18 4.56 -8.26
CA ARG A 84 11.32 3.62 -7.52
C ARG A 84 11.88 3.26 -6.14
N SER A 85 13.20 3.07 -6.02
CA SER A 85 13.86 2.68 -4.76
C SER A 85 13.73 3.74 -3.67
N THR A 86 13.91 5.02 -4.02
CA THR A 86 13.74 6.15 -3.09
C THR A 86 12.34 6.17 -2.49
N CYS A 87 11.33 5.94 -3.32
CA CYS A 87 9.94 5.88 -2.88
C CYS A 87 9.66 4.72 -1.92
N LEU A 88 10.16 3.52 -2.23
CA LEU A 88 10.00 2.36 -1.35
C LEU A 88 10.75 2.54 -0.01
N MET A 89 11.93 3.16 -0.03
CA MET A 89 12.67 3.49 1.19
C MET A 89 11.92 4.51 2.06
N ALA A 90 11.27 5.51 1.44
CA ALA A 90 10.43 6.47 2.16
C ALA A 90 9.36 5.76 2.99
N TYR A 91 8.76 4.71 2.43
CA TYR A 91 7.72 3.94 3.11
C TYR A 91 8.27 3.00 4.17
N ALA A 92 9.46 2.42 3.97
CA ALA A 92 10.10 1.59 4.99
C ALA A 92 10.51 2.40 6.23
N LEU A 93 10.80 3.69 6.05
CA LEU A 93 11.22 4.61 7.11
C LEU A 93 10.07 5.46 7.67
N ALA A 94 8.93 5.53 6.98
CA ALA A 94 7.77 6.22 7.49
C ALA A 94 7.28 5.50 8.75
N PRO A 95 7.11 6.20 9.88
CA PRO A 95 6.49 5.62 11.06
C PRO A 95 5.11 5.12 10.64
N MET A 96 4.90 3.80 10.73
CA MET A 96 3.61 3.18 10.52
C MET A 96 2.57 3.93 11.36
N PRO A 97 1.47 4.44 10.79
CA PRO A 97 0.43 5.04 11.59
C PRO A 97 -0.12 3.98 12.54
N GLU A 98 0.05 4.24 13.83
CA GLU A 98 -0.45 3.48 14.98
C GLU A 98 -1.99 3.50 14.99
N GLN A 99 -2.63 2.76 14.07
CA GLN A 99 -4.09 2.59 14.01
C GLN A 99 -4.52 1.12 13.88
N ALA A 100 -3.74 0.19 14.42
CA ALA A 100 -4.11 -1.23 14.52
C ALA A 100 -4.45 -1.68 15.95
N THR A 101 -4.76 -0.77 16.88
CA THR A 101 -5.08 -1.14 18.28
C THR A 101 -6.41 -0.60 18.81
N ARG A 102 -7.27 0.02 17.98
CA ARG A 102 -8.55 0.59 18.46
C ARG A 102 -9.73 0.33 17.53
N CYS A 103 -10.03 -0.94 17.26
CA CYS A 103 -11.38 -1.41 16.90
C CYS A 103 -11.71 -2.73 17.62
N ALA A 104 -11.28 -2.84 18.88
CA ALA A 104 -11.76 -3.83 19.84
C ALA A 104 -12.28 -3.08 21.07
N ALA A 105 -13.49 -2.57 20.96
CA ALA A 105 -14.35 -2.17 22.08
C ALA A 105 -15.80 -2.18 21.58
#